data_AF-A0A3D1UQP0-F1
#
_entry.id   AF-A0A3D1UQP0-F1
#
_cell.length_a   1.000
_cell.length_b   1.000
_cell.length_c   1.000
_cell.angle_alpha   90.00
_cell.angle_beta   90.00
_cell.angle_gamma   90.00
#
_symmetry.space_group_name_H-M   'P 1'
#
loop_
_entity.id
_entity.type
_entity.pdbx_description
1 polymer ?
#
loop_
_entity_poly.entity_id
_entity_poly.type
_entity_poly.pdbx_seq_one_letter_code
_entity_poly.pdbx_strand_id
1 'polypeptide(L)'
;MNEPIKEQRRLDRMIERIMQCNILHVDEIFITLMVKGTKKCKQAYLWCRLTGIGPPMIAFHFSLSQSRDVAESLLGDYSRTIIRDSYATYEKLDCEVACYWAHVRKRLLQAAENGYTKAEPLLNLSE
;
A
#
# COMPACT_ATOMS: atom_id res chain seq x y z
N MET A 1 3.82 6.79 33.29
CA MET A 1 3.66 7.91 32.33
C MET A 1 4.75 7.93 31.23
N ASN A 2 5.46 6.82 30.97
CA ASN A 2 6.56 6.75 29.97
C ASN A 2 6.31 5.75 28.82
N GLU A 3 5.22 4.97 28.87
CA GLU A 3 4.96 3.93 27.86
C GLU A 3 4.56 4.48 26.48
N PRO A 4 3.64 5.47 26.34
CA PRO A 4 3.19 5.93 25.02
C PRO A 4 4.33 6.51 24.18
N ILE A 5 5.25 7.24 24.83
CA ILE A 5 6.43 7.83 24.17
C ILE A 5 7.42 6.73 23.73
N LYS A 6 7.54 5.65 24.50
CA LYS A 6 8.45 4.53 24.20
C LYS A 6 7.92 3.68 23.04
N GLU A 7 6.61 3.48 22.96
CA GLU A 7 5.95 2.78 21.85
C GLU A 7 6.07 3.56 20.55
N GLN A 8 5.79 4.87 20.58
CA GLN A 8 5.96 5.72 19.41
C GLN A 8 7.40 5.67 18.88
N ARG A 9 8.40 5.81 19.77
CA ARG A 9 9.82 5.67 19.38
C ARG A 9 10.17 4.31 18.78
N ARG A 10 9.51 3.23 19.19
CA ARG A 10 9.74 1.89 18.61
C ARG A 10 9.16 1.81 17.21
N LEU A 11 7.96 2.36 17.00
CA LEU A 11 7.32 2.44 15.70
C LEU A 11 8.15 3.29 14.73
N ASP A 12 8.60 4.47 15.15
CA ASP A 12 9.43 5.36 14.33
C ASP A 12 10.70 4.65 13.86
N ARG A 13 11.40 3.97 14.78
CA ARG A 13 12.58 3.16 14.47
C ARG A 13 12.29 2.02 13.50
N MET A 14 11.13 1.37 13.61
CA MET A 14 10.74 0.31 12.68
C MET A 14 10.48 0.89 11.28
N ILE A 15 9.80 2.04 11.20
CA ILE A 15 9.57 2.76 9.94
C ILE A 15 10.89 3.15 9.30
N GLU A 16 11.84 3.73 10.03
CA GLU A 16 13.19 4.06 9.51
C GLU A 16 13.85 2.84 8.85
N ARG A 17 13.77 1.67 9.49
CA ARG A 17 14.36 0.41 8.98
C ARG A 17 13.64 -0.11 7.75
N ILE A 18 12.31 0.00 7.73
CA ILE A 18 11.51 -0.31 6.53
C ILE A 18 11.95 0.59 5.38
N MET A 19 12.02 1.90 5.58
CA MET A 19 12.39 2.87 4.53
C MET A 19 13.83 2.73 4.01
N GLN A 20 14.70 1.99 4.71
CA GLN A 20 16.04 1.62 4.25
C GLN A 20 16.05 0.42 3.29
N CYS A 21 14.95 -0.34 3.18
CA CYS A 21 14.85 -1.52 2.34
C CYS A 21 14.91 -1.14 0.84
N ASN A 22 15.58 -1.97 0.03
CA ASN A 22 15.71 -1.69 -1.41
C ASN A 22 14.39 -1.84 -2.19
N ILE A 23 13.50 -2.67 -1.68
CA ILE A 23 12.19 -2.93 -2.27
C ILE A 23 11.15 -2.79 -1.18
N LEU A 24 10.13 -1.98 -1.40
CA LEU A 24 8.98 -1.86 -0.52
C LEU A 24 7.70 -2.35 -1.20
N HIS A 25 6.96 -3.19 -0.51
CA HIS A 25 5.55 -3.39 -0.78
C HIS A 25 4.77 -2.26 -0.13
N VAL A 26 3.97 -1.56 -0.93
CA VAL A 26 3.06 -0.51 -0.46
C VAL A 26 1.65 -0.83 -0.91
N ASP A 27 0.68 -0.64 -0.03
CA ASP A 27 -0.75 -0.81 -0.34
C ASP A 27 -1.61 0.08 0.56
N GLU A 28 -2.84 0.34 0.13
CA GLU A 28 -3.84 1.10 0.86
C GLU A 28 -5.18 0.38 0.83
N ILE A 29 -5.72 0.10 2.02
CA ILE A 29 -6.97 -0.65 2.15
C ILE A 29 -8.06 0.27 2.69
N PHE A 30 -9.18 0.31 1.98
CA PHE A 30 -10.41 0.96 2.45
C PHE A 30 -10.92 0.30 3.74
N ILE A 31 -11.28 1.13 4.72
CA ILE A 31 -11.95 0.70 5.95
C ILE A 31 -13.15 1.59 6.26
N THR A 32 -14.16 0.99 6.90
CA THR A 32 -15.34 1.68 7.39
C THR A 32 -15.12 2.13 8.83
N LEU A 33 -14.99 3.44 9.06
CA LEU A 33 -14.80 4.03 10.37
C LEU A 33 -16.13 4.43 11.02
N MET A 34 -16.41 3.91 12.21
CA MET A 34 -17.52 4.37 13.04
C MET A 34 -17.19 5.70 13.71
N VAL A 35 -18.07 6.70 13.56
CA VAL A 35 -17.89 8.02 14.18
C VAL A 35 -18.69 8.10 15.47
N LYS A 36 -17.97 8.13 16.60
CA LYS A 36 -18.56 8.21 17.95
C LYS A 36 -19.57 9.37 18.05
N GLY A 37 -20.72 9.10 18.65
CA GLY A 37 -21.79 10.09 18.81
C GLY A 37 -22.65 10.29 17.56
N THR A 38 -22.40 9.54 16.48
CA THR A 38 -23.25 9.56 15.29
C THR A 38 -23.69 8.13 14.94
N LYS A 39 -24.81 8.01 14.22
CA LYS A 39 -25.23 6.74 13.58
C LYS A 39 -24.67 6.59 12.15
N LYS A 40 -23.54 7.25 11.85
CA LYS A 40 -22.96 7.30 10.50
C LYS A 40 -21.55 6.72 10.52
N CYS A 41 -21.19 6.06 9.42
CA CYS A 41 -19.83 5.63 9.15
C CYS A 41 -19.16 6.57 8.14
N LYS A 42 -17.84 6.65 8.19
CA LYS A 42 -17.02 7.36 7.21
C LYS A 42 -16.02 6.40 6.57
N GLN A 43 -15.62 6.75 5.36
CA GLN A 43 -14.51 6.11 4.68
C GLN A 43 -13.19 6.55 5.33
N ALA A 44 -12.31 5.58 5.59
CA ALA A 44 -10.94 5.79 6.00
C ALA A 44 -10.06 4.74 5.31
N TYR A 45 -8.74 4.86 5.51
CA TYR A 45 -7.75 4.05 4.85
C TYR A 45 -6.70 3.59 5.86
N LEU A 46 -6.26 2.35 5.69
CA LEU A 46 -5.07 1.82 6.32
C LEU A 46 -4.00 1.64 5.25
N TRP A 47 -2.97 2.46 5.33
CA TRP A 47 -1.79 2.37 4.49
C TRP A 47 -0.81 1.39 5.10
N CYS A 48 -0.14 0.57 4.29
CA CYS A 48 0.90 -0.31 4.74
C CYS A 48 2.19 -0.11 3.95
N ARG A 49 3.33 -0.25 4.65
CA ARG A 49 4.67 -0.37 4.07
C ARG A 49 5.29 -1.63 4.63
N LEU A 50 5.73 -2.51 3.74
CA LEU A 50 6.32 -3.80 4.06
C LEU A 50 7.65 -3.96 3.32
N THR A 51 8.67 -4.46 4.01
CA THR A 51 9.94 -4.84 3.36
C THR A 51 9.72 -5.94 2.32
N GLY A 52 10.16 -5.71 1.08
CA GLY A 52 10.14 -6.71 0.00
C GLY A 52 11.32 -7.67 0.01
N ILE A 53 12.39 -7.34 0.72
CA ILE A 53 13.56 -8.21 0.92
C ILE A 53 14.00 -8.21 2.39
N GLY A 54 14.57 -9.33 2.81
CA GLY A 54 15.06 -9.51 4.17
C GLY A 54 13.96 -9.81 5.19
N PRO A 55 14.19 -9.53 6.49
CA PRO A 55 13.23 -9.82 7.54
C PRO A 55 11.92 -9.05 7.33
N PRO A 56 10.75 -9.73 7.39
CA PRO A 56 9.47 -9.08 7.15
C PRO A 56 9.15 -8.08 8.26
N MET A 57 9.13 -6.80 7.92
CA MET A 57 8.70 -5.71 8.80
C MET A 57 7.57 -4.93 8.14
N ILE A 58 6.48 -4.71 8.88
CA ILE A 58 5.30 -3.99 8.40
C ILE A 58 4.96 -2.81 9.30
N ALA A 59 4.69 -1.66 8.70
CA ALA A 59 4.18 -0.49 9.37
C ALA A 59 2.85 -0.06 8.76
N PHE A 60 1.86 0.16 9.62
CA PHE A 60 0.55 0.67 9.22
C PHE A 60 0.41 2.15 9.55
N HIS A 61 -0.26 2.89 8.69
CA HIS A 61 -0.63 4.28 8.91
C HIS A 61 -2.13 4.49 8.63
N PHE A 62 -2.87 4.91 9.64
CA PHE A 62 -4.27 5.23 9.51
C PHE A 62 -4.44 6.65 8.96
N SER A 63 -5.27 6.81 7.93
CA SER A 63 -5.61 8.11 7.37
C SER A 63 -7.08 8.16 6.99
N LEU A 64 -7.69 9.35 7.03
CA LEU A 64 -9.02 9.57 6.47
C LEU A 64 -9.00 9.77 4.94
N SER A 65 -7.81 9.73 4.32
CA SER A 65 -7.60 10.03 2.92
C SER A 65 -6.66 9.00 2.25
N GLN A 66 -6.93 8.71 0.98
CA GLN A 66 -6.00 8.03 0.07
C GLN A 66 -5.29 9.04 -0.86
N SER A 67 -5.22 10.31 -0.46
CA SER A 67 -4.70 11.37 -1.33
C SER A 67 -3.20 11.24 -1.56
N ARG A 68 -2.76 11.88 -2.64
CA ARG A 68 -1.35 11.99 -3.00
C ARG A 68 -0.50 12.56 -1.86
N ASP A 69 -1.03 13.51 -1.10
CA ASP A 69 -0.33 14.10 0.04
C ASP A 69 -0.01 13.05 1.13
N VAL A 70 -0.87 12.05 1.31
CA VAL A 70 -0.60 10.95 2.25
C VAL A 70 0.52 10.07 1.72
N ALA A 71 0.48 9.68 0.44
CA ALA A 71 1.58 8.94 -0.17
C ALA A 71 2.91 9.70 -0.08
N GLU A 72 2.92 11.00 -0.40
CA GLU A 72 4.09 11.87 -0.30
C GLU A 72 4.64 11.92 1.13
N SER A 73 3.76 12.10 2.13
CA SER A 73 4.21 12.12 3.53
C SER A 73 4.80 10.79 4.01
N LEU A 74 4.41 9.66 3.41
CA LEU A 74 4.87 8.33 3.80
C LEU A 74 6.09 7.86 3.02
N LEU A 75 6.28 8.35 1.79
CA LEU A 75 7.22 7.79 0.81
C LEU A 75 8.07 8.85 0.09
N GLY A 76 7.86 10.15 0.32
CA GLY A 76 8.54 11.21 -0.44
C GLY A 76 10.07 11.18 -0.34
N ASP A 77 10.61 10.70 0.77
CA ASP A 77 12.06 10.53 0.96
C ASP A 77 12.60 9.18 0.44
N TYR A 78 11.75 8.33 -0.15
CA TYR A 78 12.13 7.03 -0.68
C TYR A 78 12.43 7.10 -2.18
N SER A 79 13.64 6.70 -2.56
CA SER A 79 14.13 6.81 -3.94
C SER A 79 14.51 5.47 -4.60
N ARG A 80 14.11 4.33 -4.00
CA ARG A 80 14.40 2.99 -4.55
C ARG A 80 13.16 2.39 -5.23
N THR A 81 12.86 1.11 -5.06
CA THR A 81 11.75 0.46 -5.79
C THR A 81 10.54 0.22 -4.89
N ILE A 82 9.36 0.67 -5.31
CA ILE A 82 8.09 0.29 -4.69
C ILE A 82 7.32 -0.70 -5.58
N ILE A 83 6.74 -1.71 -4.93
CA ILE A 83 5.72 -2.58 -5.50
C ILE A 83 4.38 -2.08 -5.00
N ARG A 84 3.54 -1.58 -5.90
CA ARG A 84 2.25 -0.93 -5.59
C ARG A 84 1.16 -1.33 -6.59
N ASP A 85 -0.08 -0.92 -6.33
CA ASP A 85 -1.12 -0.89 -7.36
C ASP A 85 -1.02 0.41 -8.21
N SER A 86 -1.61 0.40 -9.40
CA SER A 86 -1.49 1.45 -10.43
C SER A 86 -2.34 2.71 -10.16
N TYR A 87 -2.61 3.05 -8.90
CA TYR A 87 -3.38 4.25 -8.54
C TYR A 87 -2.63 5.57 -8.84
N ALA A 88 -3.38 6.60 -9.23
CA ALA A 88 -2.86 7.95 -9.53
C ALA A 88 -2.21 8.65 -8.31
N THR A 89 -2.52 8.14 -7.12
CA THR A 89 -2.01 8.63 -5.84
C THR A 89 -0.47 8.64 -5.77
N TYR A 90 0.19 7.71 -6.47
CA TYR A 90 1.64 7.52 -6.42
C TYR A 90 2.42 8.27 -7.52
N GLU A 91 1.74 8.93 -8.46
CA GLU A 91 2.35 9.47 -9.70
C GLU A 91 3.50 10.47 -9.51
N LYS A 92 3.62 11.11 -8.34
CA LYS A 92 4.66 12.13 -8.07
C LYS A 92 5.87 11.61 -7.29
N LEU A 93 5.86 10.35 -6.87
CA LEU A 93 6.98 9.80 -6.12
C LEU A 93 8.17 9.58 -7.05
N ASP A 94 9.34 10.07 -6.65
CA ASP A 94 10.59 9.91 -7.38
C ASP A 94 11.25 8.57 -7.02
N CYS A 95 10.62 7.48 -7.44
CA CYS A 95 11.05 6.12 -7.15
C CYS A 95 10.74 5.16 -8.31
N GLU A 96 11.46 4.06 -8.40
CA GLU A 96 11.15 3.00 -9.37
C GLU A 96 9.85 2.29 -8.96
N VAL A 97 9.04 1.91 -9.95
CA VAL A 97 7.72 1.31 -9.72
C VAL A 97 7.64 -0.06 -10.37
N ALA A 98 7.18 -1.03 -9.59
CA ALA A 98 6.70 -2.33 -10.06
C ALA A 98 5.25 -2.56 -9.62
N CYS A 99 4.54 -3.42 -10.36
CA CYS A 99 3.15 -3.78 -10.07
C CYS A 99 3.06 -5.17 -9.43
N TYR A 100 2.07 -5.39 -8.58
CA TYR A 100 1.79 -6.75 -8.09
C TYR A 100 1.21 -7.64 -9.19
N TRP A 101 1.77 -8.83 -9.37
CA TRP A 101 1.21 -9.86 -10.24
C TRP A 101 -0.22 -10.26 -9.86
N ALA A 102 -0.56 -10.22 -8.57
CA ALA A 102 -1.92 -10.47 -8.10
C ALA A 102 -2.92 -9.44 -8.67
N HIS A 103 -2.55 -8.15 -8.74
CA HIS A 103 -3.36 -7.10 -9.33
C HIS A 103 -3.50 -7.27 -10.85
N VAL A 104 -2.41 -7.62 -11.54
CA VAL A 104 -2.44 -7.94 -12.97
C VAL A 104 -3.39 -9.09 -13.25
N ARG A 105 -3.27 -10.20 -12.50
CA ARG A 105 -4.16 -11.36 -12.62
C ARG A 105 -5.63 -10.99 -12.38
N LYS A 106 -5.91 -10.22 -11.33
CA LYS A 106 -7.28 -9.76 -11.01
C LYS A 106 -7.87 -8.94 -12.16
N ARG A 107 -7.09 -8.04 -12.77
CA ARG A 107 -7.53 -7.23 -13.92
C ARG A 107 -7.78 -8.08 -15.16
N LEU A 108 -6.92 -9.07 -15.43
CA LEU A 108 -7.12 -10.00 -16.53
C LEU A 108 -8.39 -10.84 -16.34
N LEU A 109 -8.67 -11.29 -15.11
CA LEU A 109 -9.90 -12.02 -14.80
C LEU A 109 -11.13 -11.15 -15.05
N GLN A 110 -11.13 -9.92 -14.53
CA GLN A 110 -12.20 -8.96 -14.76
C GLN A 110 -12.39 -8.65 -16.26
N ALA A 111 -11.30 -8.56 -17.03
CA ALA A 111 -11.40 -8.33 -18.47
C ALA A 111 -12.08 -9.52 -19.18
N ALA A 112 -11.68 -10.76 -18.86
CA ALA A 112 -12.30 -11.97 -19.40
C ALA A 112 -13.79 -12.06 -19.06
N GLU A 113 -14.16 -11.82 -17.78
CA GLU A 113 -15.56 -11.80 -17.32
C GLU A 113 -16.40 -10.73 -18.04
N ASN A 114 -15.79 -9.63 -18.46
CA ASN A 114 -16.43 -8.56 -19.24
C ASN A 114 -16.37 -8.79 -20.76
N GLY A 115 -16.04 -9.99 -21.21
CA GLY A 115 -16.06 -10.38 -22.63
C GLY A 115 -14.76 -10.08 -23.40
N TYR A 116 -13.69 -9.64 -22.74
CA TYR A 116 -12.38 -9.51 -23.35
C TYR A 116 -11.65 -10.87 -23.34
N THR A 117 -12.06 -11.76 -24.25
CA THR A 117 -11.58 -13.14 -24.35
C THR A 117 -10.07 -13.28 -24.56
N LYS A 118 -9.39 -12.23 -25.07
CA LYS A 118 -7.92 -12.20 -25.20
C LYS A 118 -7.17 -12.24 -23.85
N ALA A 119 -7.85 -12.00 -22.73
CA ALA A 119 -7.25 -12.15 -21.40
C ALA A 119 -7.19 -13.62 -20.92
N GLU A 120 -8.04 -14.51 -21.45
CA GLU A 120 -8.14 -15.89 -20.97
C GLU A 120 -6.85 -16.71 -21.09
N PRO A 121 -6.08 -16.63 -22.19
CA PRO A 121 -4.80 -17.34 -22.29
C PRO A 121 -3.79 -16.89 -21.23
N LEU A 122 -3.82 -15.60 -20.87
CA LEU A 122 -2.91 -15.02 -19.87
C LEU A 122 -3.26 -15.46 -18.43
N LEU A 123 -4.50 -15.92 -18.19
CA LEU A 123 -4.92 -16.45 -16.89
C LEU A 123 -4.47 -17.90 -16.66
N ASN A 124 -4.13 -18.61 -17.73
CA ASN A 124 -3.78 -20.02 -17.76
C ASN A 124 -2.31 -20.27 -18.15
N LEU A 125 -1.45 -19.26 -17.96
CA LEU A 125 -0.01 -19.44 -18.05
C LEU A 125 0.44 -20.37 -16.91
N SER A 126 0.38 -21.68 -17.14
CA SER A 126 1.18 -22.65 -16.40
C SER A 126 2.62 -22.55 -16.88
N GLU A 127 3.58 -22.66 -15.94
CA GLU A 127 5.02 -22.77 -16.23
C GLU A 127 5.34 -23.86 -17.25
#